data_AF-A0A2N1QNM4-F1
#
_entry.id   AF-A0A2N1QNM4-F1
#
_cell.length_a   1.000
_cell.length_b   1.000
_cell.length_c   1.000
_cell.angle_alpha   90.00
_cell.angle_beta   90.00
_cell.angle_gamma   90.00
#
_symmetry.space_group_name_H-M   'P 1'
#
loop_
_entity.id
_entity.type
_entity.pdbx_description
1 polymer ?
#
loop_
_entity_poly.entity_id
_entity_poly.type
_entity_poly.pdbx_seq_one_letter_code
_entity_poly.pdbx_strand_id
1 'polypeptide(L)'
;MEERLLNMICVGCPVGCDIKVAVEDTKVLSVEGNNCPRALEFAKAEVANPTRVFATTVRVSGGKLPVCPVRSRQAVPKNRLFDISREVARLVVPAPVEVGQVILPDACGTGVDIVASRDLKTEEESA
;
A
#
# COMPACT_ATOMS: atom_id res chain seq x y z
N MET A 1 7.57 2.14 31.91
CA MET A 1 7.24 3.27 31.03
C MET A 1 8.53 3.55 30.28
N GLU A 2 8.61 3.08 29.04
CA GLU A 2 9.86 3.07 28.27
C GLU A 2 9.69 4.05 27.10
N GLU A 3 10.32 5.20 27.25
CA GLU A 3 10.44 6.19 26.17
C GLU A 3 11.47 5.66 25.16
N ARG A 4 11.04 5.53 23.91
CA ARG A 4 11.92 5.13 22.80
C ARG A 4 12.09 6.29 21.84
N LEU A 5 13.33 6.57 21.47
CA LEU A 5 13.69 7.55 20.45
C LEU A 5 13.86 6.85 19.11
N LEU A 6 13.07 7.25 18.11
CA LEU A 6 13.10 6.74 16.75
C LEU A 6 13.64 7.81 15.80
N ASN A 7 14.67 7.45 15.04
CA ASN A 7 15.17 8.31 13.97
C ASN A 7 14.56 7.85 12.65
N MET A 8 13.95 8.76 11.89
CA MET A 8 13.38 8.45 10.58
C MET A 8 13.42 9.66 9.64
N ILE A 9 13.29 9.40 8.35
CA ILE A 9 13.18 10.44 7.32
C ILE A 9 11.71 10.73 7.08
N CYS A 10 11.33 12.00 7.16
CA CYS A 10 9.98 12.44 6.79
C CYS A 10 9.80 12.36 5.27
N VAL A 11 9.04 11.38 4.79
CA VAL A 11 8.74 11.22 3.35
C VAL A 11 7.50 11.97 2.88
N GLY A 12 6.93 12.83 3.73
CA GLY A 12 5.74 13.62 3.40
C GLY A 12 5.99 14.77 2.41
N CYS A 13 7.24 15.10 2.11
CA CYS A 13 7.61 16.16 1.16
C CYS A 13 8.97 15.86 0.51
N PRO A 14 9.30 16.49 -0.64
CA PRO A 14 10.55 16.23 -1.36
C PRO A 14 11.81 16.67 -0.61
N VAL A 15 11.70 17.43 0.48
CA VAL A 15 12.85 17.88 1.28
C VAL A 15 13.43 16.73 2.10
N GLY A 16 12.62 15.78 2.56
CA GLY A 16 13.11 14.59 3.26
C GLY A 16 13.84 14.89 4.58
N CYS A 17 13.26 15.70 5.47
CA CYS A 17 13.92 16.06 6.73
C CYS A 17 14.19 14.84 7.62
N ASP A 18 15.40 14.76 8.19
CA ASP A 18 15.73 13.85 9.28
C ASP A 18 15.01 14.27 10.56
N ILE A 19 14.11 13.44 11.05
CA ILE A 19 13.33 13.70 12.26
C ILE A 19 13.64 12.67 13.35
N LYS A 20 13.69 13.16 14.58
CA LYS A 20 13.76 12.34 15.80
C LYS A 20 12.39 12.36 16.45
N VAL A 21 11.85 11.19 16.72
CA VAL A 21 10.49 11.01 17.24
C VAL A 21 10.59 10.33 18.61
N ALA A 22 10.19 11.02 19.67
CA ALA A 22 10.03 10.42 20.99
C ALA A 22 8.66 9.73 21.05
N VAL A 23 8.67 8.44 21.35
CA VAL A 23 7.47 7.61 21.41
C VAL A 23 7.36 6.95 22.76
N GLU A 24 6.17 7.04 23.36
CA GLU A 24 5.78 6.27 24.53
C GLU A 24 4.67 5.31 24.10
N ASP A 25 4.95 4.00 24.18
CA ASP A 25 4.12 2.92 23.66
C ASP A 25 3.75 3.10 22.17
N THR A 26 2.60 3.72 21.91
CA THR A 26 2.03 3.99 20.57
C THR A 26 1.75 5.46 20.32
N LYS A 27 2.09 6.35 21.26
CA LYS A 27 1.87 7.79 21.14
C LYS A 27 3.18 8.52 20.90
N VAL A 28 3.14 9.43 19.94
CA VAL A 28 4.24 10.37 19.69
C VAL A 28 4.15 11.50 20.72
N LEU A 29 5.19 11.65 21.52
CA LEU A 29 5.34 12.73 22.52
C LEU A 29 5.87 14.01 21.86
N SER A 30 6.94 13.89 21.09
CA SER A 30 7.57 15.02 20.39
C SER A 30 8.22 14.57 19.09
N VAL A 31 8.37 15.53 18.18
CA VAL A 31 9.14 15.37 16.93
C VAL A 31 10.11 16.54 16.87
N GLU A 32 11.39 16.23 16.69
CA GLU A 32 12.48 17.20 16.56
C GLU A 32 13.14 17.06 15.17
N GLY A 33 13.69 18.16 14.65
CA GLY A 33 14.34 18.19 13.33
C GLY A 33 13.38 18.41 12.15
N ASN A 34 12.09 18.66 12.41
CA ASN A 34 11.13 18.98 11.37
C ASN A 34 11.11 20.47 11.02
N ASN A 35 11.13 20.77 9.71
CA ASN A 35 10.93 22.14 9.22
C ASN A 35 9.45 22.47 8.93
N CYS A 36 8.51 21.57 9.27
CA CYS A 36 7.10 21.77 8.98
C CYS A 36 6.17 20.94 9.89
N PRO A 37 4.89 21.35 10.06
CA PRO A 37 3.92 20.61 10.85
C PRO A 37 3.53 19.25 10.25
N ARG A 38 3.65 19.09 8.92
CA ARG A 38 3.35 17.83 8.22
C ARG A 38 4.19 16.65 8.71
N ALA A 39 5.41 16.91 9.18
CA ALA A 39 6.27 15.87 9.72
C ALA A 39 5.72 15.28 11.02
N LEU A 40 5.02 16.08 11.84
CA LEU A 40 4.38 15.61 13.06
C LEU A 40 3.23 14.66 12.74
N GLU A 41 2.39 15.02 11.76
CA GLU A 41 1.29 14.19 11.30
C GLU A 41 1.80 12.87 10.69
N PHE A 42 2.84 12.95 9.85
CA PHE A 42 3.49 11.77 9.28
C PHE A 42 4.05 10.86 10.37
N ALA A 43 4.82 11.40 11.34
CA ALA A 43 5.38 10.61 12.43
C ALA A 43 4.30 9.93 13.27
N LYS A 44 3.20 10.62 13.58
CA LYS A 44 2.05 10.05 14.29
C LYS A 44 1.44 8.89 13.52
N ALA A 45 1.18 9.06 12.23
CA ALA A 45 0.61 8.01 11.39
C ALA A 45 1.56 6.80 11.25
N GLU A 46 2.84 7.06 11.02
CA GLU A 46 3.85 6.02 10.81
C GLU A 46 4.13 5.20 12.08
N VAL A 47 4.08 5.82 13.26
CA VAL A 47 4.25 5.13 14.56
C VAL A 47 2.99 4.37 14.97
N ALA A 48 1.80 4.93 14.75
CA ALA A 48 0.55 4.33 15.20
C ALA A 48 0.09 3.17 14.29
N ASN A 49 0.07 3.37 12.98
CA ASN A 49 -0.32 2.35 12.00
C ASN A 49 0.21 2.73 10.61
N PRO A 50 1.44 2.32 10.25
CA PRO A 50 2.02 2.70 8.97
C PRO A 50 1.25 2.05 7.82
N THR A 51 0.68 2.87 6.93
CA THR A 51 -0.07 2.39 5.75
C THR A 51 0.68 2.65 4.45
N ARG A 52 0.52 1.77 3.46
CA ARG A 52 1.08 1.95 2.11
C ARG A 52 0.08 1.51 1.04
N VAL A 53 0.16 2.09 -0.15
CA VAL A 53 -0.58 1.56 -1.31
C VAL A 53 0.11 0.27 -1.73
N PHE A 54 -0.65 -0.83 -1.76
CA PHE A 54 -0.17 -2.11 -2.27
C PHE A 54 -0.24 -2.09 -3.79
N ALA A 55 0.79 -2.57 -4.47
CA ALA A 55 0.81 -2.74 -5.92
C ALA A 55 1.59 -4.00 -6.29
N THR A 56 1.04 -4.80 -7.20
CA THR A 56 1.64 -6.04 -7.70
C THR A 56 1.01 -6.42 -9.04
N THR A 57 1.21 -7.65 -9.50
CA THR A 57 0.50 -8.23 -10.64
C THR A 57 -0.33 -9.45 -10.23
N VAL A 58 -1.44 -9.68 -10.93
CA VAL A 58 -2.24 -10.91 -10.82
C VAL A 58 -2.14 -11.70 -12.12
N ARG A 59 -2.18 -13.04 -12.04
CA ARG A 59 -2.19 -13.90 -13.22
C ARG A 59 -3.52 -13.77 -13.96
N VAL A 60 -3.45 -13.81 -15.29
CA VAL A 60 -4.62 -13.71 -16.16
C VAL A 60 -4.66 -14.87 -17.14
N SER A 61 -5.84 -15.47 -17.33
CA SER A 61 -6.09 -16.51 -18.32
C SER A 61 -6.81 -15.95 -19.54
N GLY A 62 -6.34 -16.29 -20.75
CA GLY A 62 -6.93 -15.84 -22.02
C GLY A 62 -6.73 -14.36 -22.32
N GLY A 63 -5.87 -13.67 -21.57
CA GLY A 63 -5.53 -12.27 -21.78
C GLY A 63 -4.39 -12.10 -22.77
N LYS A 64 -4.37 -10.95 -23.46
CA LYS A 64 -3.26 -10.54 -24.34
C LYS A 64 -1.88 -10.58 -23.65
N LEU A 65 -1.86 -10.45 -22.33
CA LEU A 65 -0.69 -10.63 -21.48
C LEU A 65 -1.02 -11.63 -20.37
N PRO A 66 -0.05 -12.41 -19.90
CA PRO A 66 -0.27 -13.43 -18.86
C PRO A 66 -0.55 -12.85 -17.46
N VAL A 67 -0.40 -11.53 -17.29
CA VAL A 67 -0.59 -10.84 -16.02
C VAL A 67 -1.21 -9.45 -16.22
N CYS A 68 -1.97 -8.99 -15.21
CA CYS A 68 -2.52 -7.64 -15.13
C CYS A 68 -2.00 -6.93 -13.87
N PRO A 69 -1.55 -5.67 -13.94
CA PRO A 69 -1.16 -4.90 -12.76
C PRO A 69 -2.39 -4.60 -11.89
N VAL A 70 -2.23 -4.80 -10.59
CA VAL A 70 -3.25 -4.55 -9.58
C VAL A 70 -2.70 -3.70 -8.45
N ARG A 71 -3.57 -2.93 -7.80
CA ARG A 71 -3.23 -2.10 -6.65
C ARG A 71 -4.34 -2.11 -5.62
N SER A 72 -4.03 -1.80 -4.37
CA SER A 72 -5.07 -1.52 -3.39
C SER A 72 -5.81 -0.23 -3.78
N ARG A 73 -7.12 -0.20 -3.54
CA ARG A 73 -7.97 0.97 -3.81
C ARG A 73 -7.55 2.16 -2.94
N GLN A 74 -7.16 1.88 -1.70
CA GLN A 74 -6.66 2.83 -0.70
C GLN A 74 -5.39 2.28 -0.03
N ALA A 75 -4.76 3.06 0.85
CA ALA A 75 -3.60 2.59 1.61
C ALA A 75 -4.02 1.50 2.62
N VAL A 76 -3.23 0.42 2.69
CA VAL A 76 -3.44 -0.70 3.62
C VAL A 76 -2.34 -0.74 4.68
N PRO A 77 -2.58 -1.31 5.86
CA PRO A 77 -1.56 -1.49 6.88
C PRO A 77 -0.32 -2.23 6.36
N LYS A 78 0.87 -1.72 6.66
CA LYS A 78 2.16 -2.25 6.17
C LYS A 78 2.37 -3.71 6.56
N ASN A 79 1.90 -4.11 7.74
CA ASN A 79 1.99 -5.49 8.23
C ASN A 79 1.12 -6.48 7.44
N ARG A 80 0.13 -6.01 6.65
CA ARG A 80 -0.75 -6.85 5.82
C ARG A 80 -0.25 -7.03 4.39
N LEU A 81 0.75 -6.28 3.94
CA LEU A 81 1.19 -6.29 2.54
C LEU A 81 1.61 -7.69 2.05
N PHE A 82 2.31 -8.46 2.89
CA PHE A 82 2.74 -9.82 2.54
C PHE A 82 1.59 -10.84 2.56
N ASP A 83 0.59 -10.65 3.41
CA ASP A 83 -0.62 -11.49 3.41
C ASP A 83 -1.39 -11.28 2.12
N ILE A 84 -1.64 -10.01 1.76
CA ILE A 84 -2.32 -9.62 0.53
C ILE A 84 -1.55 -10.16 -0.70
N SER A 85 -0.22 -10.05 -0.71
CA SER A 85 0.60 -10.58 -1.80
C SER A 85 0.43 -12.09 -1.98
N ARG A 86 0.38 -12.86 -0.89
CA ARG A 86 0.19 -14.31 -0.95
C ARG A 86 -1.20 -14.69 -1.46
N GLU A 87 -2.23 -13.95 -1.07
CA GLU A 87 -3.60 -14.18 -1.56
C GLU A 87 -3.72 -13.84 -3.04
N VAL A 88 -3.23 -12.67 -3.47
CA VAL A 88 -3.24 -12.27 -4.89
C VAL A 88 -2.47 -13.27 -5.77
N ALA A 89 -1.34 -13.81 -5.29
CA ALA A 89 -0.56 -14.78 -6.04
C ALA A 89 -1.32 -16.09 -6.34
N ARG A 90 -2.33 -16.45 -5.53
CA ARG A 90 -3.15 -17.65 -5.71
C ARG A 90 -4.25 -17.46 -6.76
N LEU A 91 -4.61 -16.21 -7.07
CA LEU A 91 -5.67 -15.88 -8.00
C LEU A 91 -5.22 -16.01 -9.46
N VAL A 92 -6.17 -16.38 -10.31
CA VAL A 92 -6.10 -16.30 -11.77
C VAL A 92 -7.40 -15.67 -12.24
N VAL A 93 -7.31 -14.57 -12.97
CA VAL A 93 -8.47 -13.78 -13.42
C VAL A 93 -8.67 -14.02 -14.93
N PRO A 94 -9.88 -14.32 -15.41
CA PRO A 94 -10.13 -14.41 -16.85
C PRO A 94 -10.10 -13.02 -17.49
N ALA A 95 -9.54 -12.92 -18.70
CA ALA A 95 -9.72 -11.74 -19.54
C ALA A 95 -11.14 -11.73 -20.17
N PRO A 96 -11.68 -10.55 -20.52
CA PRO A 96 -11.09 -9.22 -20.37
C PRO A 96 -11.10 -8.74 -18.91
N VAL A 97 -10.11 -7.89 -18.56
CA VAL A 97 -10.04 -7.20 -17.27
C VAL A 97 -10.16 -5.70 -17.52
N GLU A 98 -11.03 -5.02 -16.77
CA GLU A 98 -11.23 -3.57 -16.87
C GLU A 98 -10.50 -2.82 -15.76
N VAL A 99 -10.04 -1.59 -16.04
CA VAL A 99 -9.45 -0.73 -15.02
C VAL A 99 -10.45 -0.47 -13.89
N GLY A 100 -9.99 -0.62 -12.65
CA GLY A 100 -10.84 -0.47 -11.47
C GLY A 100 -11.65 -1.72 -11.11
N GLN A 101 -11.62 -2.78 -11.92
CA GLN A 101 -12.25 -4.06 -11.58
C GLN A 101 -11.68 -4.62 -10.28
N VAL A 102 -12.57 -5.04 -9.38
CA VAL A 102 -12.21 -5.66 -8.09
C VAL A 102 -11.72 -7.08 -8.34
N ILE A 103 -10.48 -7.36 -7.93
CA ILE A 103 -9.81 -8.65 -8.06
C ILE A 103 -9.87 -9.44 -6.75
N LEU A 104 -9.67 -8.75 -5.63
CA LEU A 104 -9.78 -9.31 -4.29
C LEU A 104 -10.53 -8.30 -3.41
N PRO A 105 -11.81 -8.55 -3.10
CA PRO A 105 -12.57 -7.69 -2.17
C PRO A 105 -12.07 -7.90 -0.74
N ASP A 106 -12.13 -6.84 0.08
CA ASP A 106 -11.73 -6.85 1.50
C ASP A 106 -10.41 -7.62 1.77
N ALA A 107 -9.33 -7.13 1.17
CA ALA A 107 -8.07 -7.83 1.12
C ALA A 107 -7.53 -8.15 2.52
N CYS A 108 -7.58 -9.42 2.91
CA CYS A 108 -7.16 -9.92 4.22
C CYS A 108 -7.86 -9.23 5.42
N GLY A 109 -9.13 -8.84 5.26
CA GLY A 109 -9.92 -8.22 6.33
C GLY A 109 -9.49 -6.79 6.66
N THR A 110 -8.95 -6.06 5.67
CA THR A 110 -8.49 -4.67 5.84
C THR A 110 -9.58 -3.64 5.53
N GLY A 111 -10.71 -4.06 4.99
CA GLY A 111 -11.76 -3.21 4.44
C GLY A 111 -11.38 -2.55 3.11
N VAL A 112 -10.27 -2.96 2.48
CA VAL A 112 -9.75 -2.35 1.25
C VAL A 112 -9.66 -3.37 0.12
N ASP A 113 -10.24 -3.06 -1.02
CA ASP A 113 -10.21 -3.91 -2.20
C ASP A 113 -8.88 -3.80 -2.96
N ILE A 114 -8.46 -4.90 -3.60
CA ILE A 114 -7.44 -4.89 -4.65
C ILE A 114 -8.14 -4.78 -6.00
N VAL A 115 -7.73 -3.79 -6.80
CA VAL A 115 -8.33 -3.47 -8.09
C VAL A 115 -7.29 -3.51 -9.22
N ALA A 116 -7.73 -3.83 -10.43
CA ALA A 116 -6.90 -3.70 -11.62
C ALA A 116 -6.55 -2.22 -11.89
N SER A 117 -5.31 -1.94 -12.27
CA SER A 117 -4.85 -0.58 -12.56
C SER A 117 -4.73 -0.27 -14.06
N ARG A 118 -5.09 -1.23 -14.93
CA ARG A 118 -5.10 -1.09 -16.39
C ARG A 118 -6.06 -2.09 -16.98
N ASP A 119 -6.65 -1.75 -18.12
CA ASP A 119 -7.38 -2.69 -18.96
C ASP A 119 -6.45 -3.78 -19.53
N LEU A 120 -7.02 -4.98 -19.71
CA LEU A 120 -6.37 -6.10 -20.38
C LEU A 120 -7.40 -6.83 -21.24
N LYS A 121 -7.25 -6.70 -22.56
CA LYS A 121 -8.09 -7.37 -23.55
C LYS A 121 -7.80 -8.88 -23.62
N THR A 122 -8.73 -9.62 -24.20
CA THR A 122 -8.51 -11.03 -24.52
C THR A 122 -7.44 -11.19 -25.61
N GLU A 123 -6.89 -12.40 -25.74
CA GLU A 123 -5.92 -12.74 -26.78
C GLU A 123 -6.53 -12.64 -28.20
N GLU A 124 -7.81 -13.01 -28.36
CA GLU A 124 -8.53 -13.04 -29.64
C GLU A 124 -8.84 -11.65 -30.21
N GLU A 125 -9.04 -10.63 -29.37
CA GLU A 125 -9.32 -9.24 -29.79
C GLU A 125 -8.10 -8.49 -30.39
N SER A 126 -7.00 -9.18 -30.68
CA SER A 126 -5.78 -8.61 -31.26
C SER A 126 -5.57 -8.95 -32.74
N ALA A 127 -6.51 -9.67 -33.36
CA ALA A 127 -6.50 -10.01 -34.79
C ALA A 127 -7.26 -8.98 -35.64
#